data_AF-A0A938L9X3-F1
#
_entry.id   AF-A0A938L9X3-F1
#
_cell.length_a   1.000
_cell.length_b   1.000
_cell.length_c   1.000
_cell.angle_alpha   90.00
_cell.angle_beta   90.00
_cell.angle_gamma   90.00
#
_symmetry.space_group_name_H-M   'P 1'
#
loop_
_entity.id
_entity.type
_entity.pdbx_description
1 polymer ?
#
loop_
_entity_poly.entity_id
_entity_poly.type
_entity_poly.pdbx_seq_one_letter_code
_entity_poly.pdbx_strand_id
1 'polypeptide(L)'
;MPPPLTHLQVQSARMESPSEANPGAPAVDASLVCGGARLLHGNPREILARIVPGDPLALRALIAERLAERCLVADADRLQLQLAIRIARRAAFEGARGELRAWLRAQLDPLLEAFASARPPAEPRAGTCDTPDSFARSLNLDPAGARRALQALNACADEQRRAFHELVLSRLELDEVARTERVNASEVGRRARTALDAALRAYVEQAAPPC
;
A
#
# COMPACT_ATOMS: atom_id res chain seq x y z
N MET A 1 -65.46 -10.70 19.28
CA MET A 1 -64.98 -11.64 18.23
C MET A 1 -63.84 -10.97 17.48
N PRO A 2 -62.58 -11.31 17.77
CA PRO A 2 -61.43 -10.85 16.98
C PRO A 2 -61.14 -11.83 15.82
N PRO A 3 -60.65 -11.35 14.66
CA PRO A 3 -60.17 -12.23 13.58
C PRO A 3 -58.76 -12.77 13.88
N PRO A 4 -58.36 -13.90 13.24
CA PRO A 4 -57.14 -14.62 13.57
C PRO A 4 -55.88 -14.03 12.91
N LEU A 5 -54.76 -14.21 13.63
CA LEU A 5 -53.40 -13.89 13.20
C LEU A 5 -52.94 -14.86 12.09
N THR A 6 -52.58 -14.31 10.93
CA THR A 6 -51.97 -15.05 9.83
C THR A 6 -50.52 -15.39 10.18
N HIS A 7 -50.22 -16.67 10.31
CA HIS A 7 -48.87 -17.23 10.42
C HIS A 7 -48.04 -16.90 9.18
N LEU A 8 -46.99 -16.10 9.33
CA LEU A 8 -45.94 -15.95 8.33
C LEU A 8 -44.94 -17.10 8.52
N GLN A 9 -45.11 -18.19 7.76
CA GLN A 9 -44.07 -19.20 7.58
C GLN A 9 -43.01 -18.65 6.61
N VAL A 10 -41.86 -18.24 7.13
CA VAL A 10 -40.66 -18.06 6.31
C VAL A 10 -39.95 -19.41 6.24
N GLN A 11 -40.11 -20.08 5.11
CA GLN A 11 -39.48 -21.36 4.81
C GLN A 11 -37.97 -21.17 4.68
N SER A 12 -37.24 -22.01 5.42
CA SER A 12 -35.81 -22.24 5.29
C SER A 12 -35.52 -22.93 3.95
N ALA A 13 -34.96 -22.19 2.99
CA ALA A 13 -34.34 -22.77 1.82
C ALA A 13 -32.84 -22.97 2.11
N ARG A 14 -32.49 -24.20 2.53
CA ARG A 14 -31.15 -24.76 2.36
C ARG A 14 -30.91 -24.93 0.86
N MET A 15 -29.94 -24.19 0.32
CA MET A 15 -29.28 -24.52 -0.94
C MET A 15 -27.78 -24.63 -0.65
N GLU A 16 -27.35 -25.86 -0.39
CA GLU A 16 -25.96 -26.28 -0.58
C GLU A 16 -25.78 -26.67 -2.04
N SER A 17 -24.75 -26.11 -2.69
CA SER A 17 -23.90 -26.68 -3.77
C SER A 17 -23.17 -25.53 -4.48
N PRO A 18 -22.10 -25.78 -5.24
CA PRO A 18 -20.85 -26.42 -4.85
C PRO A 18 -19.65 -25.52 -5.18
N SER A 19 -18.55 -25.76 -4.47
CA SER A 19 -17.15 -25.49 -4.85
C SER A 19 -16.90 -25.07 -6.32
N GLU A 20 -16.86 -23.76 -6.60
CA GLU A 20 -16.13 -23.22 -7.74
C GLU A 20 -14.72 -22.84 -7.27
N ALA A 21 -13.73 -23.59 -7.78
CA ALA A 21 -12.33 -23.28 -7.67
C ALA A 21 -12.08 -21.89 -8.25
N ASN A 22 -11.67 -20.95 -7.41
CA ASN A 22 -11.25 -19.61 -7.79
C ASN A 22 -9.95 -19.68 -8.63
N PRO A 23 -9.97 -19.46 -9.95
CA PRO A 23 -8.77 -19.39 -10.77
C PRO A 23 -8.38 -17.91 -10.85
N GLY A 24 -7.98 -17.33 -9.72
CA GLY A 24 -7.72 -15.90 -9.58
C GLY A 24 -6.29 -15.55 -9.16
N ALA A 25 -5.39 -16.53 -9.07
CA ALA A 25 -3.97 -16.24 -8.92
C ALA A 25 -3.39 -16.00 -10.32
N PRO A 26 -2.82 -14.82 -10.64
CA PRO A 26 -2.12 -14.65 -11.89
C PRO A 26 -0.97 -15.66 -11.91
N ALA A 27 -1.00 -16.56 -12.88
CA ALA A 27 0.14 -17.40 -13.20
C ALA A 27 1.32 -16.47 -13.49
N VAL A 28 2.23 -16.35 -12.52
CA VAL A 28 3.46 -15.59 -12.70
C VAL A 28 4.33 -16.43 -13.63
N ASP A 29 4.24 -16.10 -14.92
CA ASP A 29 4.86 -16.82 -16.03
C ASP A 29 6.36 -17.02 -15.82
N ALA A 30 6.79 -18.28 -15.90
CA ALA A 30 8.20 -18.69 -15.96
C ALA A 30 8.97 -18.03 -17.13
N SER A 31 8.26 -17.46 -18.11
CA SER A 31 8.78 -16.65 -19.23
C SER A 31 9.56 -15.39 -18.77
N LEU A 32 9.23 -14.84 -17.60
CA LEU A 32 9.90 -13.63 -17.08
C LEU A 32 11.36 -13.87 -16.67
N VAL A 33 11.74 -15.11 -16.34
CA VAL A 33 13.05 -15.42 -15.76
C VAL A 33 14.20 -15.28 -16.77
N CYS A 34 13.98 -15.65 -18.04
CA CYS A 34 14.97 -15.44 -19.11
C CYS A 34 14.89 -14.03 -19.74
N GLY A 35 13.71 -13.40 -19.73
CA GLY A 35 13.53 -12.05 -20.28
C GLY A 35 14.12 -10.94 -19.41
N GLY A 36 14.03 -11.06 -18.08
CA GLY A 36 14.41 -10.01 -17.15
C GLY A 36 15.89 -9.62 -17.20
N ALA A 37 16.80 -10.58 -17.35
CA ALA A 37 18.23 -10.30 -17.42
C ALA A 37 18.60 -9.44 -18.65
N ARG A 38 17.91 -9.64 -19.78
CA ARG A 38 18.13 -8.84 -20.99
C ARG A 38 17.62 -7.39 -20.84
N LEU A 39 16.56 -7.19 -20.07
CA LEU A 39 16.00 -5.86 -19.80
C LEU A 39 16.97 -5.00 -18.97
N LEU A 40 17.78 -5.63 -18.13
CA LEU A 40 18.67 -4.99 -17.17
C LEU A 40 20.12 -4.81 -17.66
N HIS A 41 20.38 -4.95 -18.95
CA HIS A 41 21.71 -4.79 -19.53
C HIS A 41 21.88 -3.45 -20.28
N GLY A 42 23.10 -2.90 -20.30
CA GLY A 42 23.44 -1.66 -20.98
C GLY A 42 23.53 -0.45 -20.05
N ASN A 43 23.44 0.76 -20.60
CA ASN A 43 23.51 1.99 -19.81
C ASN A 43 22.16 2.28 -19.10
N PRO A 44 22.14 3.10 -18.02
CA PRO A 44 20.92 3.37 -17.26
C PRO A 44 19.76 3.95 -18.10
N ARG A 45 20.08 4.74 -19.14
CA ARG A 45 19.05 5.38 -19.99
C ARG A 45 18.34 4.33 -20.85
N GLU A 46 19.08 3.38 -21.41
CA GLU A 46 18.53 2.25 -22.16
C GLU A 46 17.68 1.34 -21.28
N ILE A 47 18.16 1.03 -20.07
CA ILE A 47 17.41 0.21 -19.11
C ILE A 47 16.09 0.90 -18.76
N LEU A 48 16.11 2.21 -18.45
CA LEU A 48 14.89 2.98 -18.19
C LEU A 48 13.93 2.98 -19.39
N ALA A 49 14.45 3.19 -20.60
CA ALA A 49 13.63 3.19 -21.82
C ALA A 49 12.91 1.85 -22.05
N ARG A 50 13.46 0.73 -21.55
CA ARG A 50 12.83 -0.59 -21.62
C ARG A 50 11.81 -0.82 -20.49
N ILE A 51 12.09 -0.34 -19.26
CA ILE A 51 11.24 -0.63 -18.09
C ILE A 51 10.02 0.28 -18.01
N VAL A 52 10.15 1.56 -18.31
CA VAL A 52 9.09 2.56 -18.04
C VAL A 52 7.81 2.35 -18.87
N PRO A 53 7.84 2.05 -20.18
CA PRO A 53 6.63 2.08 -21.01
C PRO A 53 5.56 1.02 -20.73
N GLY A 54 5.90 -0.10 -20.09
CA GLY A 54 4.98 -1.25 -19.97
C GLY A 54 5.15 -2.12 -18.74
N ASP A 55 5.94 -1.68 -17.76
CA ASP A 55 6.24 -2.43 -16.54
C ASP A 55 6.61 -3.92 -16.77
N PRO A 56 7.60 -4.22 -17.63
CA PRO A 56 7.95 -5.60 -17.98
C PRO A 56 8.56 -6.39 -16.82
N LEU A 57 8.90 -5.72 -15.72
CA LEU A 57 9.40 -6.34 -14.48
C LEU A 57 8.30 -6.51 -13.43
N ALA A 58 7.04 -6.17 -13.75
CA ALA A 58 5.90 -6.18 -12.85
C ALA A 58 6.17 -5.43 -11.53
N LEU A 59 6.87 -4.29 -11.61
CA LEU A 59 7.21 -3.43 -10.47
C LEU A 59 5.95 -2.95 -9.74
N ARG A 60 4.85 -2.67 -10.46
CA ARG A 60 3.60 -2.24 -9.82
C ARG A 60 3.03 -3.32 -8.91
N ALA A 61 3.00 -4.56 -9.38
CA ALA A 61 2.54 -5.70 -8.58
C ALA A 61 3.46 -5.92 -7.38
N LEU A 62 4.78 -5.83 -7.58
CA LEU A 62 5.77 -5.96 -6.51
C LEU A 62 5.62 -4.87 -5.44
N ILE A 63 5.40 -3.61 -5.86
CA ILE A 63 5.19 -2.48 -4.95
C ILE A 63 3.90 -2.66 -4.17
N ALA A 64 2.80 -3.01 -4.84
CA ALA A 64 1.52 -3.24 -4.18
C ALA A 64 1.60 -4.36 -3.13
N GLU A 65 2.22 -5.49 -3.48
CA GLU A 65 2.48 -6.60 -2.56
C GLU A 65 3.24 -6.12 -1.33
N ARG A 66 4.37 -5.42 -1.52
CA ARG A 66 5.21 -4.97 -0.41
C ARG A 66 4.57 -3.86 0.45
N LEU A 67 3.78 -2.96 -0.15
CA LEU A 67 3.03 -1.95 0.58
C LEU A 67 1.95 -2.60 1.46
N ALA A 68 1.24 -3.60 0.93
CA ALA A 68 0.24 -4.36 1.69
C ALA A 68 0.88 -5.14 2.84
N GLU A 69 1.98 -5.86 2.58
CA GLU A 69 2.72 -6.62 3.61
C GLU A 69 3.22 -5.75 4.77
N ARG A 70 3.65 -4.51 4.49
CA ARG A 70 4.14 -3.57 5.50
C ARG A 70 3.07 -2.63 6.05
N CYS A 71 1.83 -2.73 5.53
CA CYS A 71 0.72 -1.83 5.81
C CYS A 71 1.09 -0.35 5.65
N LEU A 72 1.80 -0.02 4.56
CA LEU A 72 2.25 1.34 4.25
C LEU A 72 1.29 2.01 3.26
N VAL A 73 0.99 3.29 3.48
CA VAL A 73 0.16 4.10 2.57
C VAL A 73 1.07 5.04 1.78
N ALA A 74 1.23 4.77 0.48
CA ALA A 74 2.15 5.50 -0.39
C ALA A 74 1.59 5.72 -1.80
N ASP A 75 2.15 6.70 -2.51
CA ASP A 75 1.93 6.85 -3.95
C ASP A 75 2.74 5.78 -4.71
N ALA A 76 2.05 4.77 -5.20
CA ALA A 76 2.65 3.63 -5.89
C ALA A 76 3.36 4.03 -7.20
N ASP A 77 2.84 5.01 -7.94
CA ASP A 77 3.42 5.45 -9.21
C ASP A 77 4.72 6.21 -8.96
N ARG A 78 4.75 7.06 -7.92
CA ARG A 78 5.98 7.74 -7.48
C ARG A 78 7.04 6.74 -7.02
N LEU A 79 6.64 5.73 -6.24
CA LEU A 79 7.56 4.65 -5.83
C LEU A 79 8.07 3.85 -7.04
N GLN A 80 7.21 3.59 -8.03
CA GLN A 80 7.59 2.89 -9.26
C GLN A 80 8.68 3.65 -10.02
N LEU A 81 8.52 4.97 -10.21
CA LEU A 81 9.52 5.80 -10.89
C LEU A 81 10.85 5.82 -10.12
N GLN A 82 10.81 5.97 -8.79
CA GLN A 82 12.01 5.94 -7.96
C GLN A 82 12.72 4.59 -8.01
N LEU A 83 11.95 3.50 -7.96
CA LEU A 83 12.46 2.14 -8.07
C LEU A 83 13.07 1.89 -9.44
N ALA A 84 12.42 2.31 -10.53
CA ALA A 84 12.94 2.17 -11.89
C ALA A 84 14.29 2.90 -12.06
N ILE A 85 14.41 4.14 -11.55
CA ILE A 85 15.67 4.89 -11.55
C ILE A 85 16.76 4.15 -10.77
N ARG A 86 16.41 3.61 -9.59
CA ARG A 86 17.35 2.87 -8.76
C ARG A 86 17.82 1.57 -9.43
N ILE A 87 16.88 0.80 -9.99
CA ILE A 87 17.15 -0.44 -10.73
C ILE A 87 18.10 -0.15 -11.89
N ALA A 88 17.78 0.84 -12.73
CA ALA A 88 18.60 1.17 -13.89
C ALA A 88 20.04 1.56 -13.52
N ARG A 89 20.21 2.33 -12.43
CA ARG A 89 21.54 2.70 -11.93
C ARG A 89 22.32 1.49 -11.38
N ARG A 90 21.68 0.68 -10.53
CA ARG A 90 22.33 -0.48 -9.89
C ARG A 90 22.64 -1.58 -10.90
N ALA A 91 21.71 -1.90 -11.78
CA ALA A 91 21.91 -2.90 -12.82
C ALA A 91 23.06 -2.52 -13.76
N ALA A 92 23.18 -1.25 -14.14
CA ALA A 92 24.28 -0.79 -14.99
C ALA A 92 25.66 -0.87 -14.30
N PHE A 93 25.73 -0.72 -12.97
CA PHE A 93 26.99 -0.71 -12.23
C PHE A 93 27.41 -2.09 -11.72
N GLU A 94 26.46 -2.89 -11.21
CA GLU A 94 26.74 -4.14 -10.49
C GLU A 94 26.23 -5.39 -11.23
N GLY A 95 25.34 -5.19 -12.20
CA GLY A 95 24.49 -6.23 -12.77
C GLY A 95 23.35 -6.65 -11.83
N ALA A 96 22.34 -7.32 -12.38
CA ALA A 96 21.39 -8.08 -11.57
C ALA A 96 22.03 -9.44 -11.21
N ARG A 97 22.02 -9.80 -9.92
CA ARG A 97 22.62 -11.05 -9.42
C ARG A 97 21.58 -11.87 -8.68
N GLY A 98 21.65 -13.19 -8.84
CA GLY A 98 20.75 -14.13 -8.18
C GLY A 98 19.34 -14.14 -8.77
N GLU A 99 18.37 -14.48 -7.93
CA GLU A 99 16.96 -14.55 -8.31
C GLU A 99 16.39 -13.14 -8.51
N LEU A 100 15.80 -12.87 -9.68
CA LEU A 100 15.39 -11.53 -10.09
C LEU A 100 14.42 -10.88 -9.10
N ARG A 101 13.43 -11.63 -8.59
CA ARG A 101 12.43 -11.08 -7.67
C ARG A 101 13.05 -10.71 -6.33
N ALA A 102 13.89 -11.58 -5.75
CA ALA A 102 14.66 -11.25 -4.55
C ALA A 102 15.56 -10.03 -4.76
N TRP A 103 16.24 -9.91 -5.91
CA TRP A 103 17.06 -8.74 -6.21
C TRP A 103 16.24 -7.45 -6.31
N LEU A 104 15.08 -7.48 -6.97
CA LEU A 104 14.16 -6.34 -7.07
C LEU A 104 13.62 -5.93 -5.69
N ARG A 105 13.25 -6.90 -4.84
CA ARG A 105 12.84 -6.65 -3.44
C ARG A 105 13.94 -5.94 -2.66
N ALA A 106 15.19 -6.39 -2.80
CA ALA A 106 16.35 -5.75 -2.16
C ALA A 106 16.58 -4.30 -2.65
N GLN A 107 16.11 -3.93 -3.84
CA GLN A 107 16.13 -2.54 -4.30
C GLN A 107 14.97 -1.71 -3.76
N LEU A 108 13.80 -2.32 -3.56
CA LEU A 108 12.58 -1.66 -3.08
C LEU A 108 12.61 -1.42 -1.56
N ASP A 109 13.09 -2.37 -0.76
CA ASP A 109 13.04 -2.26 0.72
C ASP A 109 13.71 -0.99 1.27
N PRO A 110 14.89 -0.55 0.79
CA PRO A 110 15.47 0.72 1.23
C PRO A 110 14.63 1.95 0.87
N LEU A 111 13.85 1.89 -0.23
CA LEU A 111 12.94 2.99 -0.60
C LEU A 111 11.74 3.04 0.33
N LEU A 112 11.18 1.88 0.68
CA LEU A 112 10.07 1.79 1.65
C LEU A 112 10.51 2.24 3.04
N GLU A 113 11.73 1.90 3.45
CA GLU A 113 12.28 2.32 4.74
C GLU A 113 12.51 3.83 4.78
N ALA A 114 13.11 4.39 3.73
CA ALA A 114 13.24 5.84 3.59
C ALA A 114 11.87 6.52 3.58
N PHE A 115 10.85 5.90 2.98
CA PHE A 115 9.49 6.46 2.94
C PHE A 115 8.79 6.43 4.31
N ALA A 116 8.95 5.36 5.08
CA ALA A 116 8.39 5.23 6.42
C ALA A 116 9.06 6.16 7.45
N SER A 117 10.36 6.41 7.28
CA SER A 117 11.16 7.27 8.18
C SER A 117 11.30 8.72 7.71
N ALA A 118 10.90 9.05 6.48
CA ALA A 118 11.06 10.39 5.93
C ALA A 118 10.21 11.41 6.69
N ARG A 119 10.91 12.37 7.32
CA ARG A 119 10.30 13.63 7.71
C ARG A 119 9.80 14.36 6.44
N PRO A 120 8.61 14.99 6.45
CA PRO A 120 8.18 15.84 5.35
C PRO A 120 9.31 16.82 4.98
N PRO A 121 9.66 16.99 3.70
CA PRO A 121 10.49 18.12 3.32
C PRO A 121 9.78 19.40 3.77
N ALA A 122 10.53 20.35 4.33
CA ALA A 122 9.99 21.61 4.84
C ALA A 122 9.20 22.37 3.76
N GLU A 123 9.56 22.18 2.49
CA GLU A 123 8.88 22.79 1.36
C GLU A 123 8.50 21.73 0.30
N PRO A 124 7.27 21.75 -0.21
CA PRO A 124 6.92 20.98 -1.39
C PRO A 124 7.73 21.48 -2.58
N ARG A 125 8.37 20.57 -3.30
CA ARG A 125 8.99 20.91 -4.59
C ARG A 125 7.88 21.33 -5.55
N ALA A 126 7.86 22.60 -5.93
CA ALA A 126 6.86 23.13 -6.85
C ALA A 126 6.87 22.35 -8.17
N GLY A 127 5.69 21.94 -8.64
CA GLY A 127 5.49 21.44 -10.02
C GLY A 127 5.28 19.95 -10.20
N THR A 128 5.29 19.11 -9.15
CA THR A 128 4.84 17.72 -9.29
C THR A 128 3.36 17.62 -8.91
N CYS A 129 2.51 17.26 -9.89
CA CYS A 129 1.13 16.92 -9.64
C CYS A 129 1.10 15.49 -9.09
N ASP A 130 1.38 15.34 -7.80
CA ASP A 130 1.32 14.03 -7.14
C ASP A 130 -0.16 13.62 -6.99
N THR A 131 -0.49 12.38 -7.34
CA THR A 131 -1.84 11.78 -7.18
C THR A 131 -2.49 12.04 -5.80
N PRO A 132 -1.75 11.94 -4.66
CA PRO A 132 -2.31 12.29 -3.34
C PRO A 132 -2.73 13.75 -3.21
N ASP A 133 -2.12 14.69 -3.94
CA ASP A 133 -2.49 16.10 -3.89
C ASP A 133 -3.82 16.35 -4.58
N SER A 134 -4.05 15.70 -5.72
CA SER A 134 -5.33 15.77 -6.42
C SER A 134 -6.45 15.17 -5.57
N PHE A 135 -6.17 14.04 -4.92
CA PHE A 135 -7.12 13.39 -4.02
C PHE A 135 -7.45 14.26 -2.80
N ALA A 136 -6.43 14.79 -2.12
CA ALA A 136 -6.61 15.69 -0.99
C ALA A 136 -7.49 16.90 -1.37
N ARG A 137 -7.21 17.54 -2.51
CA ARG A 137 -8.02 18.66 -3.03
C ARG A 137 -9.48 18.26 -3.29
N SER A 138 -9.73 17.08 -3.87
CA SER A 138 -11.10 16.61 -4.12
C SER A 138 -11.93 16.41 -2.85
N LEU A 139 -11.25 16.19 -1.71
CA LEU A 139 -11.86 16.08 -0.38
C LEU A 139 -11.82 17.37 0.43
N ASN A 140 -11.43 18.50 -0.18
CA ASN A 140 -11.18 19.78 0.51
C ASN A 140 -10.17 19.67 1.66
N LEU A 141 -9.22 18.74 1.56
CA LEU A 141 -8.10 18.61 2.50
C LEU A 141 -6.91 19.39 1.98
N ASP A 142 -6.18 20.03 2.89
CA ASP A 142 -4.86 20.58 2.55
C ASP A 142 -3.88 19.45 2.15
N PRO A 143 -3.28 19.49 0.94
CA PRO A 143 -2.36 18.45 0.48
C PRO A 143 -1.10 18.30 1.34
N ALA A 144 -0.55 19.39 1.86
CA ALA A 144 0.64 19.32 2.71
C ALA A 144 0.32 18.68 4.06
N GLY A 145 -0.82 19.00 4.65
CA GLY A 145 -1.33 18.37 5.87
C GLY A 145 -1.60 16.88 5.65
N ALA A 146 -2.26 16.52 4.54
CA ALA A 146 -2.54 15.13 4.19
C ALA A 146 -1.24 14.33 4.04
N ARG A 147 -0.21 14.87 3.36
CA ARG A 147 1.10 14.22 3.26
C ARG A 147 1.75 13.99 4.62
N ARG A 148 1.69 14.97 5.52
CA ARG A 148 2.24 14.82 6.89
C ARG A 148 1.49 13.77 7.71
N ALA A 149 0.16 13.75 7.60
CA ALA A 149 -0.67 12.76 8.26
C ALA A 149 -0.31 11.34 7.81
N LEU A 150 -0.15 11.13 6.50
CA LEU A 150 0.27 9.85 5.94
C LEU A 150 1.69 9.46 6.37
N GLN A 151 2.62 10.41 6.45
CA GLN A 151 3.97 10.15 6.95
C GLN A 151 3.97 9.78 8.43
N ALA A 152 3.22 10.50 9.27
CA ALA A 152 3.08 10.17 10.69
C ALA A 152 2.47 8.79 10.88
N LEU A 153 1.46 8.43 10.08
CA LEU A 153 0.89 7.08 10.05
C LEU A 153 1.95 6.03 9.68
N ASN A 154 2.71 6.26 8.61
CA ASN A 154 3.75 5.33 8.15
C ASN A 154 4.92 5.18 9.14
N ALA A 155 5.13 6.17 10.02
CA ALA A 155 6.14 6.14 11.07
C ALA A 155 5.67 5.45 12.38
N CYS A 156 4.39 5.12 12.51
CA CYS A 156 3.88 4.37 13.66
C CYS A 156 4.48 2.95 13.73
N ALA A 157 4.36 2.28 14.88
CA ALA A 157 4.78 0.88 15.03
C ALA A 157 4.00 -0.06 14.09
N ASP A 158 4.60 -1.18 13.72
CA ASP A 158 4.04 -2.12 12.73
C ASP A 158 2.62 -2.59 13.12
N GLU A 159 2.39 -2.88 14.41
CA GLU A 159 1.10 -3.33 14.93
C GLU A 159 0.04 -2.22 14.88
N GLN A 160 0.46 -0.96 15.05
CA GLN A 160 -0.43 0.20 14.98
C GLN A 160 -0.86 0.46 13.53
N ARG A 161 0.09 0.38 12.58
CA ARG A 161 -0.19 0.53 11.15
C ARG A 161 -1.08 -0.59 10.63
N ARG A 162 -0.80 -1.84 11.03
CA ARG A 162 -1.62 -2.99 10.65
C ARG A 162 -3.06 -2.86 11.15
N ALA A 163 -3.24 -2.58 12.44
CA ALA A 163 -4.58 -2.38 13.02
C ALA A 163 -5.35 -1.25 12.32
N PHE A 164 -4.68 -0.13 12.01
CA PHE A 164 -5.29 0.95 11.22
C PHE A 164 -5.66 0.50 9.80
N HIS A 165 -4.75 -0.15 9.09
CA HIS A 165 -4.97 -0.59 7.72
C HIS A 165 -6.15 -1.57 7.64
N GLU A 166 -6.19 -2.57 8.51
CA GLU A 166 -7.24 -3.60 8.49
C GLU A 166 -8.62 -3.02 8.81
N LEU A 167 -8.74 -2.18 9.85
CA LEU A 167 -10.03 -1.61 10.24
C LEU A 167 -10.49 -0.48 9.30
N VAL A 168 -9.58 0.39 8.85
CA VAL A 168 -9.95 1.62 8.14
C VAL A 168 -9.90 1.45 6.63
N LEU A 169 -8.83 0.83 6.12
CA LEU A 169 -8.60 0.72 4.68
C LEU A 169 -9.22 -0.56 4.10
N SER A 170 -9.02 -1.71 4.78
CA SER A 170 -9.63 -2.99 4.39
C SER A 170 -11.07 -3.15 4.89
N ARG A 171 -11.53 -2.28 5.80
CA ARG A 171 -12.88 -2.29 6.39
C ARG A 171 -13.25 -3.63 7.03
N LEU A 172 -12.28 -4.30 7.65
CA LEU A 172 -12.54 -5.51 8.42
C LEU A 172 -13.21 -5.16 9.75
N GLU A 173 -13.99 -6.09 10.26
CA GLU A 173 -14.67 -5.93 11.55
C GLU A 173 -13.67 -6.07 12.71
N LEU A 174 -13.88 -5.32 13.79
CA LEU A 174 -12.96 -5.28 14.93
C LEU A 174 -12.74 -6.67 15.56
N ASP A 175 -13.81 -7.44 15.70
CA ASP A 175 -13.75 -8.80 16.28
C ASP A 175 -13.06 -9.79 15.35
N GLU A 176 -13.11 -9.58 14.04
CA GLU A 176 -12.42 -10.41 13.06
C GLU A 176 -10.91 -10.20 13.13
N VAL A 177 -10.47 -8.93 13.16
CA VAL A 177 -9.06 -8.57 13.31
C VAL A 177 -8.51 -9.09 14.63
N ALA A 178 -9.24 -8.88 15.74
CA ALA A 178 -8.84 -9.35 17.06
C ALA A 178 -8.62 -10.87 17.11
N ARG A 179 -9.49 -11.63 16.46
CA ARG A 179 -9.40 -13.10 16.39
C ARG A 179 -8.19 -13.55 15.55
N THR A 180 -7.93 -12.88 14.43
CA THR A 180 -6.80 -13.16 13.54
C THR A 180 -5.46 -12.88 14.24
N GLU A 181 -5.34 -11.74 14.91
CA GLU A 181 -4.12 -11.35 15.65
C GLU A 181 -3.98 -12.05 17.01
N ARG A 182 -5.01 -12.76 17.48
CA ARG A 182 -5.07 -13.39 18.81
C ARG A 182 -4.86 -12.41 19.96
N VAL A 183 -5.48 -11.23 19.85
CA VAL A 183 -5.49 -10.18 20.88
C VAL A 183 -6.93 -9.75 21.19
N ASN A 184 -7.12 -8.99 22.27
CA ASN A 184 -8.45 -8.47 22.61
C ASN A 184 -8.88 -7.36 21.64
N ALA A 185 -10.17 -7.27 21.31
CA ALA A 185 -10.74 -6.22 20.45
C ALA A 185 -10.37 -4.79 20.94
N SER A 186 -10.40 -4.56 22.25
CA SER A 186 -9.99 -3.28 22.84
C SER A 186 -8.52 -2.92 22.56
N GLU A 187 -7.64 -3.91 22.47
CA GLU A 187 -6.22 -3.69 22.16
C GLU A 187 -6.03 -3.29 20.68
N VAL A 188 -6.71 -3.98 19.76
CA VAL A 188 -6.72 -3.61 18.34
C VAL A 188 -7.25 -2.19 18.16
N GLY A 189 -8.39 -1.87 18.80
CA GLY A 189 -8.98 -0.55 18.76
C GLY A 189 -8.04 0.53 19.30
N ARG A 190 -7.32 0.24 20.39
CA ARG A 190 -6.29 1.16 20.94
C ARG A 190 -5.15 1.39 19.94
N ARG A 191 -4.63 0.34 19.31
CA ARG A 191 -3.55 0.42 18.30
C ARG A 191 -3.95 1.28 17.10
N ALA A 192 -5.13 1.01 16.53
CA ALA A 192 -5.65 1.77 15.40
C ALA A 192 -5.91 3.24 15.78
N ARG A 193 -6.45 3.48 16.98
CA ARG A 193 -6.64 4.85 17.49
C ARG A 193 -5.32 5.58 17.67
N THR A 194 -4.29 4.95 18.22
CA THR A 194 -2.96 5.55 18.36
C THR A 194 -2.39 5.98 17.00
N ALA A 195 -2.53 5.15 15.98
CA ALA A 195 -2.11 5.48 14.61
C ALA A 195 -2.91 6.67 14.04
N LEU A 196 -4.24 6.69 14.22
CA LEU A 196 -5.10 7.79 13.77
C LEU A 196 -4.77 9.10 14.51
N ASP A 197 -4.59 9.06 15.82
CA ASP A 197 -4.26 10.23 16.64
C ASP A 197 -2.91 10.85 16.22
N ALA A 198 -1.92 10.03 15.86
CA ALA A 198 -0.64 10.48 15.32
C ALA A 198 -0.82 11.23 13.98
N ALA A 199 -1.63 10.67 13.08
CA ALA A 199 -1.93 11.28 11.78
C ALA A 199 -2.69 12.62 11.93
N LEU A 200 -3.71 12.66 12.80
CA LEU A 200 -4.50 13.87 13.07
C LEU A 200 -3.65 14.98 13.70
N ARG A 201 -2.78 14.65 14.66
CA ARG A 201 -1.87 15.63 15.26
C ARG A 201 -0.94 16.26 14.21
N ALA A 202 -0.33 15.43 13.36
CA ALA A 202 0.56 15.90 12.30
C ALA A 202 -0.17 16.77 11.25
N TYR A 203 -1.45 16.48 11.00
CA TYR A 203 -2.31 17.31 10.14
C TYR A 203 -2.57 18.69 10.76
N VAL A 204 -2.98 18.75 12.03
CA VAL A 204 -3.34 20.00 12.71
C VAL A 204 -2.12 20.90 12.95
N GLU A 205 -0.96 20.33 13.28
CA GLU A 205 0.29 21.09 13.46
C GLU A 205 0.74 21.85 12.21
N GLN A 206 0.20 21.53 11.02
CA GLN A 206 0.37 22.40 9.86
C GLN A 206 -0.38 23.71 9.98
N ALA A 207 -1.65 23.63 10.38
CA ALA A 207 -2.58 24.72 10.23
C ALA A 207 -2.21 25.90 11.14
N ALA A 208 -1.34 25.67 12.14
CA ALA A 208 -0.74 26.70 12.94
C ALA A 208 0.22 27.56 12.09
N PRO A 209 -0.06 28.86 11.90
CA PRO A 209 0.89 29.76 11.24
C PRO A 209 2.19 29.84 12.06
N PRO A 210 3.37 30.02 11.42
CA PRO A 210 4.60 30.28 12.15
C PRO A 210 4.45 31.59 12.94
N CYS A 211 4.53 31.51 14.26
CA CYS A 211 4.55 32.66 15.16
C CYS A 211 5.79 33.53 14.95
#